data_AF-A0A7R8X3T2-F1
#
_entry.id   AF-A0A7R8X3T2-F1
#
_cell.length_a   1.000
_cell.length_b   1.000
_cell.length_c   1.000
_cell.angle_alpha   90.00
_cell.angle_beta   90.00
_cell.angle_gamma   90.00
#
_symmetry.space_group_name_H-M   'P 1'
#
loop_
_entity.id
_entity.type
_entity.pdbx_description
1 polymer ?
#
loop_
_entity_poly.entity_id
_entity_poly.type
_entity_poly.pdbx_seq_one_letter_code
_entity_poly.pdbx_strand_id
1 'polypeptide(L)' 'MPLGQVESLLGVPVLNPAFSADRWDYVYYRKLPYEEAEKRVLSVYFQGQTVVKVKSVAEGVPSEPTVIR' A
#
# COMPACT_ATOMS: atom_id res chain seq x y z
N MET A 1 -10.52 5.23 -8.42
CA MET A 1 -11.14 4.13 -7.63
C MET A 1 -11.73 4.74 -6.36
N PRO A 2 -13.01 4.48 -6.01
CA PRO A 2 -13.66 5.02 -4.81
C PRO A 2 -13.14 4.36 -3.52
N LEU A 3 -13.14 5.10 -2.41
CA LEU A 3 -12.71 4.61 -1.07
C LEU A 3 -13.35 3.27 -0.68
N GLY A 4 -14.68 3.14 -0.82
CA GLY A 4 -15.39 1.91 -0.46
C GLY A 4 -14.99 0.68 -1.30
N GLN A 5 -14.49 0.89 -2.52
CA GLN A 5 -13.96 -0.19 -3.33
C GLN A 5 -12.57 -0.64 -2.84
N VAL A 6 -11.77 0.27 -2.26
CA VAL A 6 -10.48 -0.08 -1.64
C VAL A 6 -10.72 -0.93 -0.39
N GLU A 7 -11.66 -0.52 0.46
CA GLU A 7 -12.04 -1.26 1.67
C GLU A 7 -12.56 -2.67 1.36
N SER A 8 -13.37 -2.81 0.32
CA SER A 8 -13.90 -4.12 -0.09
C SER A 8 -12.82 -5.08 -0.63
N LEU A 9 -11.73 -4.55 -1.19
CA LEU A 9 -10.67 -5.36 -1.82
C LEU A 9 -9.53 -5.70 -0.85
N LEU A 10 -9.18 -4.75 0.03
CA LEU A 10 -8.01 -4.84 0.91
C LEU A 10 -8.37 -4.98 2.39
N GLY A 11 -9.65 -4.78 2.74
CA GLY A 11 -10.11 -4.68 4.12
C GLY A 11 -9.94 -3.28 4.72
N VAL A 12 -10.34 -3.15 5.98
CA VAL A 12 -10.20 -1.93 6.77
C VAL A 12 -8.73 -1.77 7.17
N PRO A 13 -8.10 -0.62 6.93
CA PRO A 13 -6.72 -0.39 7.32
C PRO A 13 -6.56 -0.49 8.85
N VAL A 14 -5.43 -1.04 9.31
CA VAL A 14 -5.11 -1.15 10.75
C VAL A 14 -4.79 0.21 11.35
N LEU A 15 -4.35 1.17 10.54
CA LEU A 15 -4.11 2.56 10.94
C LEU A 15 -5.42 3.36 10.88
N ASN A 16 -5.84 3.83 12.06
CA ASN A 16 -7.07 4.59 12.24
C ASN A 16 -7.05 5.86 11.37
N PRO A 17 -8.06 6.10 10.50
CA PRO A 17 -8.10 7.24 9.56
C PRO A 17 -7.97 8.63 10.19
N ALA A 18 -8.10 8.74 11.51
CA ALA A 18 -8.03 10.00 12.27
C ALA A 18 -6.66 10.72 12.18
N PHE A 19 -5.57 10.01 11.84
CA PHE A 19 -4.22 10.61 11.79
C PHE A 19 -3.63 10.71 10.38
N SER A 20 -4.25 10.10 9.36
CA SER A 20 -3.77 10.09 7.97
C SER A 20 -4.94 9.95 6.99
N ALA A 21 -5.81 10.96 6.93
CA ALA A 21 -7.01 10.94 6.09
C ALA A 21 -6.71 10.82 4.58
N ASP A 22 -5.49 11.18 4.16
CA ASP A 22 -5.02 11.20 2.78
C ASP A 22 -4.10 10.01 2.41
N ARG A 23 -3.75 9.14 3.36
CA ARG A 23 -2.88 7.97 3.11
C ARG A 23 -3.21 6.78 3.99
N TRP A 24 -3.44 5.62 3.37
CA TRP A 24 -3.57 4.34 4.05
C TRP A 24 -2.40 3.43 3.70
N ASP A 25 -1.80 2.82 4.72
CA ASP A 25 -0.74 1.84 4.56
C ASP A 25 -1.24 0.44 4.95
N TYR A 26 -1.02 -0.51 4.04
CA TYR A 26 -1.35 -1.92 4.22
C TYR A 26 -0.07 -2.75 4.23
N VAL A 27 0.04 -3.68 5.17
CA VAL A 27 1.15 -4.65 5.21
C VAL A 27 0.62 -6.01 4.78
N TYR A 28 1.24 -6.62 3.77
CA TYR A 28 0.89 -7.94 3.30
C TYR A 28 2.13 -8.79 3.06
N TYR A 29 1.96 -10.10 3.10
CA TYR A 29 3.02 -11.06 2.78
C TYR A 29 2.73 -11.67 1.41
N ARG A 30 3.70 -11.60 0.50
CA ARG A 30 3.66 -12.29 -0.78
C ARG A 30 4.49 -13.56 -0.66
N LYS A 31 3.83 -14.71 -0.75
CA LYS A 31 4.50 -16.02 -0.71
C LYS A 31 4.39 -16.68 -2.07
N LEU A 32 5.51 -16.72 -2.80
CA LEU A 32 5.61 -17.50 -4.03
C LEU A 32 5.93 -18.97 -3.67
N PRO A 33 5.53 -19.94 -4.50
CA PRO A 33 5.92 -21.33 -4.31
C PRO A 33 7.44 -21.45 -4.23
N TYR A 34 7.95 -22.17 -3.23
CA TYR A 34 9.38 -22.42 -3.03
C TYR A 34 10.25 -21.20 -2.67
N GLU A 35 9.65 -20.05 -2.37
CA GLU A 35 10.36 -18.85 -1.89
C GLU A 35 9.94 -18.48 -0.45
N GLU A 36 10.80 -17.73 0.24
CA GLU A 36 10.44 -17.14 1.53
C GLU A 36 9.34 -16.08 1.37
N ALA A 37 8.54 -15.90 2.41
CA ALA A 37 7.46 -14.92 2.39
C ALA A 37 8.04 -13.50 2.38
N GLU A 38 7.80 -12.78 1.29
CA GLU A 38 8.24 -11.40 1.13
C GLU A 38 7.23 -10.47 1.79
N LYS A 39 7.65 -9.73 2.82
CA LYS A 39 6.83 -8.70 3.43
C LYS A 39 6.82 -7.46 2.54
N ARG A 40 5.63 -6.91 2.28
CA ARG A 40 5.44 -5.73 1.44
C ARG A 40 4.51 -4.73 2.11
N VAL A 41 4.79 -3.46 1.88
CA VAL A 41 3.96 -2.33 2.29
C VAL A 41 3.31 -1.73 1.05
N LEU A 42 1.99 -1.64 1.04
CA LEU A 42 1.19 -0.96 0.04
C LEU A 42 0.66 0.36 0.62
N SER A 43 1.16 1.47 0.12
CA SER A 43 0.68 2.81 0.46
C SER A 43 -0.30 3.30 -0.60
N VAL A 44 -1.54 3.57 -0.19
CA VAL A 44 -2.60 4.13 -1.00
C VAL A 44 -2.81 5.58 -0.59
N TYR A 45 -2.76 6.50 -1.55
CA TYR A 45 -2.95 7.93 -1.33
C TYR A 45 -4.31 8.36 -1.89
N PHE A 46 -4.99 9.23 -1.15
CA PHE A 46 -6.33 9.69 -1.42
C PHE A 46 -6.37 11.21 -1.57
N GLN A 47 -7.27 11.68 -2.43
CA GLN A 47 -7.73 13.06 -2.45
C GLN A 47 -9.25 13.03 -2.25
N GLY A 48 -9.69 13.45 -1.07
CA GLY A 48 -11.07 13.22 -0.63
C GLY A 48 -11.38 11.73 -0.58
N GLN A 49 -12.36 11.28 -1.37
CA GLN A 49 -12.80 9.88 -1.42
C GLN A 49 -12.23 9.10 -2.61
N THR A 50 -11.27 9.66 -3.33
CA THR A 50 -10.71 9.08 -4.56
C THR A 50 -9.25 8.73 -4.39
N VAL A 51 -8.86 7.52 -4.82
CA VAL A 51 -7.44 7.12 -4.90
C VAL A 51 -6.74 7.90 -6.01
N VAL A 52 -5.64 8.57 -5.66
CA VAL A 52 -4.80 9.32 -6.61
C VAL A 52 -3.46 8.66 -6.88
N LYS A 53 -2.98 7.81 -5.97
CA LYS A 53 -1.69 7.13 -6.12
C LYS A 53 -1.63 5.84 -5.30
N VAL A 54 -0.94 4.85 -5.83
CA VAL A 54 -0.64 3.60 -5.13
C VAL A 54 0.85 3.34 -5.27
N LYS A 55 1.52 3.01 -4.17
CA LYS A 55 2.93 2.62 -4.12
C LYS A 55 3.05 1.31 -3.36
N SER A 56 3.90 0.41 -3.83
CA SER A 56 4.26 -0.80 -3.10
C SER A 56 5.76 -0.87 -2.92
N VAL A 57 6.21 -1.18 -1.72
CA VAL A 57 7.64 -1.32 -1.37
C VAL A 57 7.82 -2.68 -0.69
N ALA A 58 8.79 -3.45 -1.15
CA ALA A 58 9.20 -4.67 -0.46
C ALA A 58 10.08 -4.33 0.73
N GLU A 59 9.88 -5.01 1.85
CA GLU A 59 10.75 -4.86 3.01
C GLU A 59 12.19 -5.24 2.62
N GLY A 60 13.15 -4.35 2.94
CA GLY A 60 14.55 -4.52 2.55
C GLY A 60 14.91 -3.96 1.16
N VAL A 61 13.95 -3.47 0.37
CA VAL A 61 14.22 -2.79 -0.91
C VAL A 61 14.05 -1.28 -0.73
N PRO A 62 15.11 -0.46 -0.88
CA PRO A 62 14.98 0.99 -0.79
C PRO A 62 14.05 1.49 -1.90
N SER A 63 13.05 2.29 -1.51
CA SER A 63 12.08 2.90 -2.42
C SER A 63 12.61 4.17 -3.08
N GLU A 64 13.79 4.10 -3.70
CA GLU A 64 14.30 5.19 -4.51
C GLU A 64 13.78 5.10 -5.95
N PRO A 65 13.42 6.23 -6.59
CA PRO A 65 13.26 6.25 -8.03
C PRO A 65 14.65 6.01 -8.62
N THR A 66 14.88 4.81 -9.17
CA THR A 66 16.03 4.58 -10.04
C THR A 66 15.84 5.47 -11.27
N VAL A 67 16.37 6.68 -11.21
CA VAL A 67 16.59 7.53 -12.38
C VAL A 67 17.77 6.91 -13.10
N ILE A 68 17.48 6.04 -14.08
CA ILE A 68 18.49 5.62 -15.05
C ILE A 68 18.89 6.90 -15.80
N ARG A 69 20.13 7.36 -15.60
CA ARG A 69 20.76 8.44 -16.35
C ARG A 69 21.36 7.92 -17.64
#